data_AF-A0A519PNK4-F1
#
_entry.id   AF-A0A519PNK4-F1
#
_cell.length_a   1.000
_cell.length_b   1.000
_cell.length_c   1.000
_cell.angle_alpha   90.00
_cell.angle_beta   90.00
_cell.angle_gamma   90.00
#
_symmetry.space_group_name_H-M   'P 1'
#
loop_
_entity.id
_entity.type
_entity.pdbx_description
1 polymer ?
#
loop_
_entity_poly.entity_id
_entity_poly.type
_entity_poly.pdbx_seq_one_letter_code
_entity_poly.pdbx_strand_id
1 'polypeptide(L)'
;NKLYINGQPVDDVVVSQSQIDDIFGPRPVTQVRETLPGGKVITIQDFGPGNELDDTPVYEVPAGHYFMMGDNRDNSIDSRVEESSGVGLVPAENLVGKAQIILFSWSPGASFWKPWTWFSNLRPSRFFTLLH
;
A
#
# COMPACT_ATOMS: atom_id res chain seq x y z
N ASN A 1 0.05 11.72 -8.92
CA ASN A 1 0.34 10.95 -10.16
C ASN A 1 -0.91 10.22 -10.62
N LYS A 2 -0.97 9.69 -11.86
CA LYS A 2 -2.17 8.99 -12.36
C LYS A 2 -1.82 7.55 -12.74
N LEU A 3 -2.51 6.57 -12.15
CA LEU A 3 -2.33 5.16 -12.48
C LEU A 3 -3.06 4.83 -13.78
N TYR A 4 -2.39 4.08 -14.67
CA TYR A 4 -2.97 3.53 -15.89
C TYR A 4 -2.88 2.01 -15.87
N ILE A 5 -3.98 1.33 -16.19
CA ILE A 5 -4.03 -0.13 -16.31
C ILE A 5 -4.59 -0.47 -17.68
N ASN A 6 -3.84 -1.26 -18.48
CA ASN A 6 -4.21 -1.62 -19.85
C ASN A 6 -4.55 -0.40 -20.73
N GLY A 7 -3.79 0.68 -20.57
CA GLY A 7 -3.98 1.95 -21.30
C GLY A 7 -5.14 2.81 -20.82
N GLN A 8 -5.92 2.37 -19.83
CA GLN A 8 -7.03 3.14 -19.27
C GLN A 8 -6.60 3.81 -17.96
N PRO A 9 -6.88 5.10 -17.76
CA PRO A 9 -6.65 5.75 -16.48
C PRO A 9 -7.57 5.17 -15.42
N VAL A 10 -7.04 4.91 -14.23
CA VAL A 10 -7.81 4.50 -13.05
C VAL A 10 -8.53 5.72 -12.48
N ASP A 11 -9.84 5.65 -12.27
CA ASP A 11 -10.59 6.74 -11.66
C ASP A 11 -10.12 7.00 -10.22
N ASP A 12 -9.92 8.26 -9.87
CA ASP A 12 -9.41 8.65 -8.56
C ASP A 12 -10.08 9.91 -8.01
N VAL A 13 -10.17 9.99 -6.69
CA VAL A 13 -10.66 11.17 -5.97
C VAL A 13 -9.76 11.45 -4.78
N VAL A 14 -9.25 12.68 -4.68
CA VAL A 14 -8.50 13.12 -3.51
C VAL A 14 -9.43 13.16 -2.30
N VAL A 15 -9.08 12.40 -1.27
CA VAL A 15 -9.83 12.30 -0.01
C VAL A 15 -9.34 13.34 0.99
N SER A 16 -8.02 13.49 1.14
CA SER A 16 -7.41 14.45 2.05
C SER A 16 -6.00 14.82 1.62
N GLN A 17 -5.55 15.99 2.08
CA GLN A 17 -4.18 16.46 1.96
C GLN A 17 -3.72 16.94 3.33
N SER A 18 -2.53 16.50 3.74
CA SER A 18 -1.96 16.79 5.05
C SER A 18 -0.44 16.87 4.98
N GLN A 19 0.20 17.28 6.07
CA GLN A 19 1.65 17.15 6.24
C GLN A 19 1.94 16.22 7.41
N ILE A 20 2.93 15.35 7.25
CA ILE A 20 3.44 14.49 8.32
C ILE A 20 4.86 14.92 8.65
N ASP A 21 5.22 14.86 9.94
CA ASP A 21 6.61 15.00 10.36
C ASP A 21 7.33 13.68 10.12
N ASP A 22 8.27 13.68 9.17
CA ASP A 22 9.16 12.57 8.89
C ASP A 22 10.57 12.87 9.43
N ILE A 23 11.44 11.85 9.52
CA ILE A 23 12.82 11.98 10.01
C ILE A 23 13.67 12.97 9.20
N PHE A 24 13.25 13.29 7.97
CA PHE A 24 13.92 14.23 7.07
C PHE A 24 13.23 15.62 7.03
N GLY A 25 12.22 15.84 7.88
CA GLY A 25 11.41 17.05 7.91
C GLY A 25 9.97 16.83 7.46
N PRO A 26 9.12 17.87 7.46
CA PRO A 26 7.72 17.77 7.07
C PRO A 26 7.59 17.33 5.61
N ARG A 27 6.71 16.36 5.36
CA ARG A 27 6.38 15.87 4.02
C ARG A 27 4.88 15.95 3.76
N PRO A 28 4.45 16.39 2.57
CA PRO A 28 3.05 16.32 2.20
C PRO A 28 2.61 14.87 2.03
N VAL A 29 1.37 14.58 2.40
CA VAL A 29 0.70 13.29 2.15
C VAL A 29 -0.70 13.57 1.65
N THR A 30 -0.97 13.06 0.46
CA THR A 30 -2.29 13.04 -0.16
C THR A 30 -2.87 11.65 -0.02
N GLN A 31 -4.07 11.55 0.53
CA GLN A 31 -4.85 10.32 0.47
C GLN A 31 -5.78 10.38 -0.73
N VAL A 32 -5.74 9.33 -1.54
CA VAL A 32 -6.53 9.23 -2.77
C VAL A 32 -7.33 7.95 -2.72
N ARG A 33 -8.57 8.01 -3.19
CA ARG A 33 -9.43 6.85 -3.37
C ARG A 33 -9.45 6.48 -4.85
N GLU A 34 -8.90 5.33 -5.19
CA GLU A 34 -8.82 4.80 -6.56
C GLU A 34 -9.89 3.73 -6.79
N THR A 35 -10.54 3.75 -7.95
CA THR A 35 -11.49 2.72 -8.39
C THR A 35 -10.86 1.88 -9.49
N LEU A 36 -10.40 0.69 -9.11
CA LEU A 36 -9.73 -0.26 -10.00
C LEU A 36 -10.71 -0.85 -11.04
N PRO A 37 -10.19 -1.36 -12.17
CA PRO A 37 -10.97 -2.17 -13.09
C PRO A 37 -11.72 -3.29 -12.34
N GLY A 38 -13.02 -3.42 -12.61
CA GLY A 38 -13.91 -4.31 -11.85
C GLY A 38 -14.60 -3.68 -10.64
N GLY A 39 -14.39 -2.37 -10.39
CA GLY A 39 -15.14 -1.58 -9.42
C GLY A 39 -14.62 -1.67 -7.98
N LYS A 40 -13.48 -2.33 -7.75
CA LYS A 40 -12.85 -2.37 -6.42
C LYS A 40 -12.30 -0.99 -6.09
N VAL A 41 -12.69 -0.47 -4.93
CA VAL A 41 -12.23 0.83 -4.45
C VAL A 41 -11.18 0.65 -3.36
N ILE A 42 -10.02 1.28 -3.52
CA ILE A 42 -8.92 1.26 -2.54
C ILE A 42 -8.52 2.69 -2.14
N THR A 43 -7.92 2.84 -0.97
CA THR A 43 -7.37 4.12 -0.51
C THR A 43 -5.85 4.02 -0.51
N ILE A 44 -5.18 4.95 -1.19
CA ILE A 44 -3.73 5.01 -1.28
C ILE A 44 -3.19 6.30 -0.66
N GLN A 45 -1.90 6.31 -0.38
CA GLN A 45 -1.13 7.47 0.08
C GLN A 45 -0.06 7.80 -0.97
N ASP A 46 0.07 9.07 -1.31
CA ASP A 46 1.00 9.64 -2.29
C ASP A 46 1.62 10.92 -1.69
N PHE A 47 2.93 11.13 -1.83
CA PHE A 47 3.70 12.27 -1.31
C PHE A 47 3.76 13.46 -2.28
N GLY A 48 2.93 13.47 -3.30
CA GLY A 48 2.88 14.50 -4.33
C GLY A 48 3.74 14.14 -5.55
N PRO A 49 3.76 15.00 -6.57
CA PRO A 49 4.46 14.73 -7.82
C PRO A 49 5.97 14.86 -7.69
N GLY A 50 6.70 14.13 -8.54
CA GLY A 50 8.14 14.23 -8.71
C GLY A 50 8.96 13.30 -7.81
N ASN A 51 8.31 12.33 -7.17
CA ASN A 51 8.99 11.24 -6.47
C ASN A 51 9.49 10.18 -7.46
N GLU A 52 10.45 9.36 -7.03
CA GLU A 52 11.21 8.43 -7.88
C GLU A 52 10.34 7.42 -8.64
N LEU A 53 9.20 7.01 -8.07
CA LEU A 53 8.32 5.96 -8.62
C LEU A 53 6.99 6.49 -9.15
N ASP A 54 6.92 7.80 -9.42
CA ASP A 54 5.73 8.49 -9.93
C ASP A 54 5.53 8.28 -11.42
N ASP A 55 6.63 8.42 -12.17
CA ASP A 55 6.69 8.26 -13.61
C ASP A 55 7.51 7.01 -13.91
N THR A 56 6.85 5.98 -14.43
CA THR A 56 7.46 4.69 -14.73
C THR A 56 7.27 4.35 -16.20
N PRO A 57 8.13 3.48 -16.79
CA PRO A 57 7.82 2.89 -18.07
C PRO A 57 6.57 2.02 -18.00
N VAL A 58 6.02 1.65 -19.16
CA VAL A 58 4.95 0.65 -19.22
C VAL A 58 5.52 -0.72 -18.88
N TYR A 59 4.88 -1.42 -17.95
CA TYR A 59 5.20 -2.80 -17.61
C TYR A 59 4.28 -3.75 -18.35
N GLU A 60 4.86 -4.66 -19.13
CA GLU A 60 4.14 -5.79 -19.70
C GLU A 60 4.21 -6.97 -18.72
N VAL A 61 3.06 -7.35 -18.16
CA VAL A 61 2.98 -8.47 -17.22
C VAL A 61 2.77 -9.76 -18.02
N PRO A 62 3.75 -10.68 -18.07
CA PRO A 62 3.63 -11.92 -18.80
C PRO A 62 2.61 -12.84 -18.12
N ALA A 63 2.11 -13.82 -18.89
CA ALA A 63 1.22 -14.84 -18.34
C ALA A 63 1.88 -15.55 -17.14
N GLY A 64 1.08 -15.84 -16.11
CA GLY A 64 1.55 -16.46 -14.87
C GLY A 64 2.33 -15.51 -13.94
N HIS A 65 2.35 -14.21 -14.21
CA HIS A 65 2.96 -13.21 -13.34
C HIS A 65 1.95 -12.15 -12.90
N TYR A 66 2.32 -11.41 -11.87
CA TYR A 66 1.51 -10.36 -11.27
C TYR A 66 2.35 -9.12 -11.01
N PHE A 67 1.74 -7.95 -11.25
CA PHE A 67 2.28 -6.66 -10.85
C PHE A 67 1.60 -6.24 -9.56
N MET A 68 2.38 -6.08 -8.49
CA MET A 68 1.90 -5.71 -7.17
C MET A 68 2.29 -4.27 -6.86
N MET A 69 1.38 -3.51 -6.26
CA MET A 69 1.63 -2.15 -5.78
C MET A 69 1.15 -2.01 -4.35
N GLY A 70 1.94 -1.33 -3.52
CA GLY A 70 1.55 -0.98 -2.16
C GLY A 70 0.58 0.19 -2.13
N ASP A 71 -0.29 0.21 -1.11
CA ASP A 71 -1.20 1.33 -0.88
C ASP A 71 -0.45 2.61 -0.41
N ASN A 72 0.75 2.48 0.16
CA ASN A 72 1.61 3.61 0.49
C ASN A 72 2.66 3.81 -0.61
N ARG A 73 2.29 4.55 -1.66
CA ARG A 73 2.94 4.50 -2.98
C ARG A 73 4.40 4.95 -2.95
N ASP A 74 4.72 5.99 -2.20
CA ASP A 74 6.09 6.50 -2.07
C ASP A 74 6.93 5.79 -1.01
N ASN A 75 6.30 4.91 -0.23
CA ASN A 75 6.97 4.15 0.83
C ASN A 75 6.75 2.64 0.65
N SER A 76 6.77 2.20 -0.61
CA SER A 76 6.58 0.81 -1.01
C SER A 76 7.64 0.43 -2.04
N ILE A 77 8.48 -0.54 -1.69
CA ILE A 77 9.35 -1.23 -2.64
C ILE A 77 8.53 -2.39 -3.20
N ASP A 78 7.85 -2.14 -4.31
CA ASP A 78 6.94 -3.08 -4.96
C ASP A 78 7.36 -3.36 -6.41
N SER A 79 6.46 -3.85 -7.26
CA SER A 79 6.82 -4.29 -8.63
C SER A 79 7.32 -3.16 -9.53
N ARG A 80 7.19 -1.89 -9.12
CA ARG A 80 7.83 -0.75 -9.81
C ARG A 80 9.36 -0.77 -9.69
N VAL A 81 9.89 -1.46 -8.68
CA VAL A 81 11.33 -1.61 -8.44
C VAL A 81 11.77 -2.98 -8.95
N GLU A 82 12.73 -2.98 -9.87
CA GLU A 82 13.31 -4.19 -10.48
C GLU A 82 13.77 -5.22 -9.45
N GLU A 83 13.70 -6.51 -9.79
CA GLU A 83 14.02 -7.62 -8.88
C GLU A 83 15.43 -7.54 -8.27
N SER A 84 16.39 -6.91 -8.99
CA SER A 84 17.76 -6.73 -8.48
C SER A 84 17.87 -5.82 -7.25
N SER A 85 16.87 -4.97 -7.00
CA SER A 85 16.82 -4.03 -5.87
C SER A 85 15.46 -3.96 -5.18
N GLY A 86 14.47 -4.73 -5.63
CA GLY A 86 13.09 -4.70 -5.17
C GLY A 86 12.33 -5.98 -5.48
N VAL A 87 11.02 -5.87 -5.72
CA VAL A 87 10.13 -7.04 -5.85
C VAL A 87 10.05 -7.53 -7.29
N GLY A 88 10.10 -6.64 -8.28
CA GLY A 88 9.84 -6.99 -9.67
C GLY A 88 8.46 -7.62 -9.88
N LEU A 89 8.29 -8.34 -10.99
CA LEU A 89 7.07 -9.10 -11.26
C LEU A 89 7.02 -10.36 -10.41
N VAL A 90 5.85 -10.68 -9.85
CA VAL A 90 5.67 -11.81 -8.94
C VAL A 90 5.15 -13.03 -9.72
N PRO A 91 5.89 -14.14 -9.80
CA PRO A 91 5.41 -15.39 -10.38
C PRO A 91 4.23 -15.97 -9.59
N ALA A 92 3.31 -16.65 -10.28
CA ALA A 92 2.10 -17.24 -9.67
C ALA A 92 2.42 -18.25 -8.57
N GLU A 93 3.51 -19.00 -8.70
CA GLU A 93 3.97 -19.97 -7.70
C GLU A 93 4.38 -19.33 -6.37
N ASN A 94 4.69 -18.03 -6.36
CA ASN A 94 5.02 -17.29 -5.15
C ASN A 94 3.77 -16.79 -4.41
N LEU A 95 2.57 -16.96 -4.99
CA LEU A 95 1.32 -16.57 -4.35
C LEU A 95 0.88 -17.63 -3.33
N VAL A 96 0.96 -17.27 -2.05
CA VAL A 96 0.49 -18.14 -0.95
C VAL A 96 -1.02 -18.01 -0.72
N GLY A 97 -1.57 -16.78 -0.77
CA GLY A 97 -3.00 -16.55 -0.55
C GLY A 97 -3.40 -15.08 -0.41
N LYS A 98 -4.70 -14.84 -0.23
CA LYS A 98 -5.28 -13.50 -0.03
C LYS A 98 -5.37 -13.20 1.48
N ALA A 99 -4.90 -12.02 1.90
CA ALA A 99 -5.17 -11.52 3.24
C ALA A 99 -6.66 -11.18 3.42
N GLN A 100 -7.30 -11.74 4.45
CA GLN A 100 -8.76 -11.64 4.63
C GLN A 100 -9.18 -10.99 5.95
N ILE A 101 -8.38 -11.09 7.02
CA ILE A 101 -8.79 -10.68 8.36
C ILE A 101 -7.62 -10.03 9.10
N ILE A 102 -7.89 -8.89 9.74
CA ILE A 102 -6.99 -8.37 10.78
C ILE A 102 -7.30 -9.11 12.08
N LEU A 103 -6.42 -10.04 12.46
CA LEU A 103 -6.59 -10.80 13.70
C LEU A 103 -6.23 -9.97 14.91
N PHE A 104 -5.05 -9.36 14.98
CA PHE A 104 -4.68 -8.50 16.10
C PHE A 104 -3.92 -7.26 15.63
N SER A 105 -4.08 -6.15 16.34
CA SER A 105 -3.38 -4.90 16.08
C SER A 105 -3.11 -4.18 17.40
N TRP A 106 -1.89 -3.70 17.59
CA TRP A 106 -1.48 -2.95 18.77
C TRP A 106 -1.07 -1.52 18.41
N SER A 107 -1.30 -0.59 19.33
CA SER A 107 -0.67 0.72 19.31
C SER A 107 0.81 0.60 19.69
N PRO A 108 1.65 1.58 19.28
CA PRO A 108 3.05 1.64 19.70
C PRO A 108 3.21 1.49 21.22
N GLY A 109 4.28 0.81 21.65
CA GLY A 109 4.58 0.58 23.07
C GLY A 109 4.12 -0.79 23.62
N ALA A 110 3.45 -1.63 22.82
CA ALA A 110 3.31 -3.04 23.16
C ALA A 110 4.70 -3.71 23.19
N SER A 111 4.98 -4.50 24.23
CA SER A 111 6.29 -5.12 24.44
C SER A 111 6.15 -6.57 24.87
N PHE A 112 6.99 -7.45 24.32
CA PHE A 112 7.03 -8.85 24.69
C PHE A 112 7.26 -9.07 26.19
N TRP A 113 8.12 -8.25 26.80
CA TRP A 113 8.51 -8.36 28.22
C TRP A 113 7.52 -7.71 29.19
N LYS A 114 6.50 -7.01 28.68
CA LYS A 114 5.47 -6.34 29.48
C LYS A 114 4.10 -6.87 29.05
N PRO A 115 3.72 -8.10 29.42
CA PRO A 115 2.52 -8.76 28.89
C PRO A 115 1.22 -7.99 29.16
N TRP A 116 1.15 -7.17 30.22
CA TRP A 116 0.02 -6.26 30.44
C TRP A 116 -0.21 -5.27 29.30
N THR A 117 0.85 -4.90 28.56
CA THR A 117 0.74 -4.00 27.39
C THR A 117 0.06 -4.65 26.18
N TRP A 118 0.00 -5.98 26.12
CA TRP A 118 -0.69 -6.69 25.04
C TRP A 118 -2.19 -6.48 25.12
N PHE A 119 -2.72 -6.24 26.32
CA PHE A 119 -4.15 -5.97 26.51
C PHE A 119 -4.41 -4.47 26.56
N SER A 120 -3.55 -3.68 27.20
CA SER A 120 -3.76 -2.23 27.32
C SER A 120 -3.61 -1.47 25.99
N ASN A 121 -2.72 -1.94 25.10
CA ASN A 121 -2.43 -1.28 23.83
C ASN A 121 -3.08 -1.98 22.64
N LEU A 122 -3.90 -3.01 22.88
CA LEU A 122 -4.68 -3.63 21.81
C LEU A 122 -5.59 -2.56 21.18
N ARG A 123 -5.83 -2.66 19.86
CA ARG A 123 -6.76 -1.81 19.10
C ARG A 123 -8.04 -2.60 18.81
N PRO A 124 -9.04 -2.62 19.72
CA PRO A 124 -10.16 -3.53 19.61
C PRO A 124 -11.04 -3.22 18.39
N SER A 125 -11.08 -1.96 17.95
CA SER A 125 -11.81 -1.54 16.75
C SER A 125 -11.30 -2.16 15.44
N ARG A 126 -10.08 -2.71 15.44
CA ARG A 126 -9.49 -3.41 14.27
C ARG A 126 -9.54 -4.93 14.41
N PHE A 127 -10.04 -5.44 15.53
CA PHE A 127 -10.10 -6.87 15.83
C PHE A 127 -11.20 -7.52 14.98
N PHE A 128 -10.88 -8.63 14.30
CA PHE A 128 -11.78 -9.32 13.36
C PHE A 128 -12.34 -8.44 12.23
N THR A 129 -11.63 -7.39 11.84
CA THR A 129 -12.02 -6.61 10.67
C THR A 129 -11.75 -7.43 9.40
N LEU A 130 -12.82 -7.69 8.64
CA LEU A 130 -12.74 -8.32 7.32
C LEU A 130 -12.15 -7.33 6.31
N LEU A 131 -11.25 -7.84 5.48
CA LEU A 131 -10.67 -7.13 4.34
C LEU A 131 -11.45 -7.56 3.10
N HIS A 132 -12.03 -6.58 2.40
CA HIS A 132 -12.80 -6.80 1.17
C HIS A 132 -11.90 -6.64 -0.08
#